data_AF-A0A1Y6JQW3-F1
#
_entry.id   AF-A0A1Y6JQW3-F1
#
_cell.length_a   1.000
_cell.length_b   1.000
_cell.length_c   1.000
_cell.angle_alpha   90.00
_cell.angle_beta   90.00
_cell.angle_gamma   90.00
#
_symmetry.space_group_name_H-M   'P 1'
#
loop_
_entity.id
_entity.type
_entity.pdbx_description
1 polymer ?
#
loop_
_entity_poly.entity_id
_entity_poly.type
_entity_poly.pdbx_seq_one_letter_code
_entity_poly.pdbx_strand_id
1 'polypeptide(L)'
;MTALDIAAIQTSLSTGQTSLATFLQDLHARIDADDRPEVWIHRAPLSRLLERAKTLGALAEELGDALYERLPLFGIPFAVKDNFDVAGLPTTAACPEFAYQAQTTAHVVQRLLDSGAVLIGKTNLDQFATGLVGVRSPYGAVRNACDPAYVSGGSSSGSAVAVARGHVCFALGTDTAGSGRVPAGFNGIVGLKPSLGLFSSRGVVPACRTLDCPSIFANDVAQAWQVAQVMADFDALDSASVAVQALPVLRRARRVAVPQHGEFFGDTQAAAAFDKALKSLESDPLVTLTYVAFDVFAEAAALLYQGPWVAERRAAVGAFFETHAADIHPVVRGILQSADQFDAVEAFKARYRLAELTRAAEALLAEVDVLVVPTAPCMPTIEAVLANPVELNSQLGYYTNFVNLMNMSALAIPAHRRDDGLPAGITLIGPAGADQRLAEIAAGWQAYFGASDQRDSVALAPLPFNVATVQVAVVGAHLQGQPLNWQLLEGGARLRSLTTTSADYRLYALANTTPAKPGLVRVPEQGAHIEVEVWEMPLSLFGAFVAAIPAPLGIGSLQLADGQWVKAFICEPGGLAGAQDITEFTGWRSFCAANTTSSKTH
;
A
#
# COMPACT_ATOMS: atom_id res chain seq x y z
N MET A 1 -11.75 -20.02 8.10
CA MET A 1 -12.06 -19.85 6.67
C MET A 1 -10.77 -19.57 5.92
N THR A 2 -10.69 -19.98 4.66
CA THR A 2 -9.52 -19.70 3.81
C THR A 2 -9.57 -18.26 3.32
N ALA A 3 -8.43 -17.57 3.37
CA ALA A 3 -8.26 -16.26 2.75
C ALA A 3 -8.61 -16.29 1.26
N LEU A 4 -9.23 -15.22 0.77
CA LEU A 4 -9.50 -15.04 -0.65
C LEU A 4 -8.30 -14.37 -1.33
N ASP A 5 -7.97 -14.83 -2.53
CA ASP A 5 -6.86 -14.33 -3.34
C ASP A 5 -7.38 -13.77 -4.67
N ILE A 6 -6.97 -12.54 -5.00
CA ILE A 6 -7.40 -11.85 -6.22
C ILE A 6 -7.04 -12.64 -7.47
N ALA A 7 -5.78 -13.10 -7.59
CA ALA A 7 -5.29 -13.79 -8.78
C ALA A 7 -6.00 -15.15 -8.97
N ALA A 8 -6.23 -15.89 -7.88
CA ALA A 8 -6.97 -17.14 -7.90
C ALA A 8 -8.42 -16.94 -8.39
N ILE A 9 -9.13 -15.91 -7.87
CA ILE A 9 -10.49 -15.61 -8.29
C ILE A 9 -10.53 -15.22 -9.77
N GLN A 10 -9.65 -14.32 -10.21
CA GLN A 10 -9.59 -13.91 -11.62
C GLN A 10 -9.27 -15.09 -12.54
N THR A 11 -8.39 -16.00 -12.11
CA THR A 11 -8.10 -17.24 -12.85
C THR A 11 -9.33 -18.15 -12.94
N SER A 12 -10.05 -18.36 -11.84
CA SER A 12 -11.28 -19.17 -11.86
C SER A 12 -12.39 -18.56 -12.71
N LEU A 13 -12.50 -17.23 -12.76
CA LEU A 13 -13.45 -16.53 -13.61
C LEU A 13 -13.05 -16.58 -15.10
N SER A 14 -11.78 -16.31 -15.42
CA SER A 14 -11.29 -16.27 -16.81
C SER A 14 -11.27 -17.65 -17.48
N THR A 15 -11.01 -18.72 -16.71
CA THR A 15 -11.03 -20.10 -17.21
C THR A 15 -12.44 -20.71 -17.24
N GLY A 16 -13.46 -19.99 -16.75
CA GLY A 16 -14.83 -20.48 -16.67
C GLY A 16 -15.04 -21.59 -15.63
N GLN A 17 -14.09 -21.79 -14.70
CA GLN A 17 -14.23 -22.75 -13.60
C GLN A 17 -15.43 -22.42 -12.69
N THR A 18 -15.72 -21.12 -12.53
CA THR A 18 -16.94 -20.64 -11.87
C THR A 18 -17.47 -19.40 -12.59
N SER A 19 -18.76 -19.12 -12.45
CA SER A 19 -19.34 -17.85 -12.89
C SER A 19 -19.29 -16.82 -11.76
N LEU A 20 -19.27 -15.53 -12.09
CA LEU A 20 -19.31 -14.47 -11.07
C LEU A 20 -20.57 -14.55 -10.20
N ALA A 21 -21.71 -14.92 -10.78
CA ALA A 21 -22.96 -15.10 -10.03
C ALA A 21 -22.85 -16.26 -9.02
N THR A 22 -22.33 -17.41 -9.44
CA THR A 22 -22.11 -18.58 -8.57
C THR A 22 -21.13 -18.25 -7.46
N PHE A 23 -19.99 -17.63 -7.80
CA PHE A 23 -19.01 -17.20 -6.82
C PHE A 23 -19.60 -16.27 -5.74
N LEU A 24 -20.40 -15.27 -6.13
CA LEU A 24 -21.03 -14.36 -5.18
C LEU A 24 -22.12 -15.02 -4.33
N GLN A 25 -22.86 -15.99 -4.89
CA GLN A 25 -23.83 -16.80 -4.12
C GLN A 25 -23.12 -17.62 -3.04
N ASP A 26 -22.07 -18.34 -3.42
CA ASP A 26 -21.28 -19.16 -2.51
C ASP A 26 -20.61 -18.32 -1.43
N LEU A 27 -20.07 -17.15 -1.80
CA LEU A 27 -19.49 -16.21 -0.86
C LEU A 27 -20.53 -15.67 0.12
N HIS A 28 -21.72 -15.29 -0.36
CA HIS A 28 -22.79 -14.78 0.50
C HIS A 28 -23.22 -15.82 1.54
N ALA A 29 -23.47 -17.06 1.10
CA ALA A 29 -23.81 -18.17 1.98
C ALA A 29 -22.70 -18.49 2.99
N ARG A 30 -21.43 -18.39 2.57
CA ARG A 30 -20.27 -18.59 3.43
C ARG A 30 -20.19 -17.53 4.53
N ILE A 31 -20.46 -16.26 4.22
CA ILE A 31 -20.48 -15.17 5.21
C ILE A 31 -21.61 -15.40 6.22
N ASP A 32 -22.80 -15.81 5.76
CA ASP A 32 -23.94 -16.12 6.65
C ASP A 32 -23.62 -17.24 7.64
N ALA A 33 -22.82 -18.23 7.23
CA ALA A 33 -22.44 -19.35 8.07
C ALA A 33 -21.35 -19.02 9.12
N ASP A 34 -20.68 -17.86 9.06
CA ASP A 34 -19.54 -17.55 9.94
C ASP A 34 -19.92 -17.10 11.35
N ASP A 35 -21.19 -16.75 11.59
CA ASP A 35 -21.68 -16.20 12.86
C ASP A 35 -20.84 -15.02 13.39
N ARG A 36 -20.54 -14.07 12.50
CA ARG A 36 -19.84 -12.81 12.82
C ARG A 36 -20.69 -11.58 12.45
N PRO A 37 -21.94 -11.44 12.95
CA PRO A 37 -22.82 -10.33 12.58
C PRO A 37 -22.20 -8.97 12.94
N GLU A 38 -21.37 -8.91 13.98
CA GLU A 38 -20.73 -7.68 14.44
C GLU A 38 -19.75 -7.05 13.44
N VAL A 39 -19.31 -7.81 12.42
CA VAL A 39 -18.40 -7.33 11.37
C VAL A 39 -19.08 -6.30 10.46
N TRP A 40 -20.40 -6.37 10.31
CA TRP A 40 -21.15 -5.64 9.30
C TRP A 40 -22.21 -4.74 9.92
N ILE A 41 -22.21 -3.45 9.54
CA ILE A 41 -23.33 -2.55 9.83
C ILE A 41 -24.41 -2.70 8.75
N HIS A 42 -23.99 -2.81 7.49
CA HIS A 42 -24.90 -2.98 6.37
C HIS A 42 -24.30 -3.93 5.33
N ARG A 43 -24.95 -5.08 5.07
CA ARG A 43 -24.57 -5.99 3.96
C ARG A 43 -25.47 -5.78 2.75
N ALA A 44 -24.88 -5.83 1.55
CA ALA A 44 -25.67 -5.85 0.33
C ALA A 44 -26.50 -7.14 0.27
N PRO A 45 -27.80 -7.06 -0.07
CA PRO A 45 -28.60 -8.26 -0.28
C PRO A 45 -28.09 -9.02 -1.51
N LEU A 46 -28.23 -10.35 -1.50
CA LEU A 46 -27.78 -11.21 -2.60
C LEU A 46 -28.34 -10.78 -3.97
N SER A 47 -29.59 -10.31 -4.02
CA SER A 47 -30.21 -9.79 -5.25
C SER A 47 -29.38 -8.67 -5.89
N ARG A 48 -28.89 -7.72 -5.09
CA ARG A 48 -28.05 -6.61 -5.58
C ARG A 48 -26.69 -7.10 -6.07
N LEU A 49 -26.11 -8.11 -5.40
CA LEU A 49 -24.85 -8.73 -5.84
C LEU A 49 -25.02 -9.45 -7.18
N LEU A 50 -26.15 -10.14 -7.37
CA LEU A 50 -26.47 -10.83 -8.62
C LEU A 50 -26.78 -9.85 -9.78
N GLU A 51 -27.45 -8.73 -9.50
CA GLU A 51 -27.62 -7.66 -10.47
C GLU A 51 -26.28 -7.08 -10.91
N ARG A 52 -25.38 -6.82 -9.95
CA ARG A 52 -24.03 -6.36 -10.25
C ARG A 52 -23.24 -7.39 -11.07
N ALA A 53 -23.36 -8.68 -10.75
CA ALA A 53 -22.74 -9.75 -11.53
C ALA A 53 -23.22 -9.77 -12.98
N LYS A 54 -24.53 -9.54 -13.19
CA LYS A 54 -25.11 -9.43 -14.54
C LYS A 54 -24.56 -8.24 -15.32
N THR A 55 -24.48 -7.06 -14.69
CA THR A 55 -23.89 -5.86 -15.32
C THR A 55 -22.42 -6.08 -15.69
N LEU A 56 -21.65 -6.69 -14.79
CA LEU A 56 -20.24 -6.99 -15.04
C LEU A 56 -20.08 -8.07 -16.13
N GLY A 57 -20.97 -9.08 -16.18
CA GLY A 57 -20.98 -10.08 -17.25
C GLY A 57 -21.16 -9.47 -18.63
N ALA A 58 -22.10 -8.53 -18.78
CA ALA A 58 -22.29 -7.81 -20.05
C ALA A 58 -21.06 -6.97 -20.45
N LEU A 59 -20.42 -6.31 -19.49
CA LEU A 59 -19.17 -5.58 -19.73
C LEU A 59 -18.01 -6.51 -20.10
N ALA A 60 -17.95 -7.70 -19.51
CA ALA A 60 -16.94 -8.71 -19.85
C ALA A 60 -17.08 -9.19 -21.29
N GLU A 61 -18.32 -9.43 -21.75
CA GLU A 61 -18.61 -9.77 -23.14
C GLU A 61 -18.23 -8.63 -24.10
N GLU A 62 -18.50 -7.38 -23.74
CA GLU A 62 -18.15 -6.19 -24.54
C GLU A 62 -16.63 -5.99 -24.66
N LEU A 63 -15.91 -6.14 -23.55
CA LEU A 63 -14.47 -5.84 -23.48
C LEU A 63 -13.58 -6.97 -24.01
N GLY A 64 -14.06 -8.23 -23.99
CA GLY A 64 -13.30 -9.40 -24.44
C GLY A 64 -11.92 -9.47 -23.78
N ASP A 65 -10.86 -9.57 -24.59
CA ASP A 65 -9.48 -9.69 -24.11
C ASP A 65 -8.98 -8.47 -23.33
N ALA A 66 -9.60 -7.29 -23.50
CA ALA A 66 -9.25 -6.06 -22.79
C ALA A 66 -9.85 -5.98 -21.38
N LEU A 67 -10.60 -7.00 -20.93
CA LEU A 67 -11.35 -6.98 -19.67
C LEU A 67 -10.49 -6.60 -18.46
N TYR A 68 -9.40 -7.32 -18.21
CA TYR A 68 -8.58 -7.11 -17.02
C TYR A 68 -7.66 -5.89 -17.13
N GLU A 69 -7.39 -5.40 -18.34
CA GLU A 69 -6.71 -4.11 -18.54
C GLU A 69 -7.62 -2.95 -18.13
N ARG A 70 -8.91 -3.02 -18.51
CA ARG A 70 -9.89 -1.96 -18.26
C ARG A 70 -10.54 -2.05 -16.87
N LEU A 71 -10.72 -3.27 -16.36
CA LEU A 71 -11.34 -3.60 -15.08
C LEU A 71 -10.38 -4.48 -14.25
N PRO A 72 -9.28 -3.91 -13.72
CA PRO A 72 -8.23 -4.67 -13.05
C PRO A 72 -8.67 -5.40 -11.77
N LEU A 73 -9.84 -5.06 -11.23
CA LEU A 73 -10.47 -5.71 -10.07
C LEU A 73 -11.80 -6.37 -10.45
N PHE A 74 -11.97 -6.78 -11.71
CA PHE A 74 -13.19 -7.45 -12.19
C PHE A 74 -13.63 -8.60 -11.27
N GLY A 75 -14.85 -8.49 -10.74
CA GLY A 75 -15.49 -9.53 -9.93
C GLY A 75 -14.93 -9.67 -8.51
N ILE A 76 -13.96 -8.85 -8.12
CA ILE A 76 -13.29 -8.97 -6.82
C ILE A 76 -14.20 -8.43 -5.69
N PRO A 77 -14.53 -9.24 -4.67
CA PRO A 77 -15.36 -8.81 -3.55
C PRO A 77 -14.56 -7.95 -2.58
N PHE A 78 -15.12 -6.80 -2.22
CA PHE A 78 -14.53 -5.89 -1.23
C PHE A 78 -15.55 -5.32 -0.26
N ALA A 79 -15.06 -4.81 0.87
CA ALA A 79 -15.87 -4.10 1.85
C ALA A 79 -15.33 -2.69 2.10
N VAL A 80 -16.16 -1.81 2.63
CA VAL A 80 -15.72 -0.47 3.06
C VAL A 80 -16.17 -0.22 4.48
N LYS A 81 -15.34 0.44 5.27
CA LYS A 81 -15.73 0.93 6.60
C LYS A 81 -16.97 1.81 6.50
N ASP A 82 -17.88 1.74 7.48
CA ASP A 82 -19.11 2.54 7.47
C ASP A 82 -18.90 4.03 7.82
N ASN A 83 -17.78 4.59 7.40
CA ASN A 83 -17.55 6.03 7.28
C ASN A 83 -17.25 6.44 5.83
N PHE A 84 -17.31 5.52 4.86
CA PHE A 84 -17.26 5.82 3.44
C PHE A 84 -18.66 5.92 2.87
N ASP A 85 -18.94 6.95 2.09
CA ASP A 85 -20.18 7.10 1.37
C ASP A 85 -20.27 6.14 0.18
N VAL A 86 -21.45 5.56 0.01
CA VAL A 86 -21.80 4.75 -1.16
C VAL A 86 -23.20 5.15 -1.57
N ALA A 87 -23.37 5.63 -2.80
CA ALA A 87 -24.66 6.14 -3.26
C ALA A 87 -25.78 5.10 -3.06
N GLY A 88 -26.87 5.53 -2.44
CA GLY A 88 -28.01 4.67 -2.15
C GLY A 88 -27.82 3.72 -0.96
N LEU A 89 -26.76 3.85 -0.16
CA LEU A 89 -26.59 3.18 1.12
C LEU A 89 -26.53 4.19 2.27
N PRO A 90 -26.92 3.79 3.49
CA PRO A 90 -26.68 4.60 4.68
C PRO A 90 -25.17 4.66 4.99
N THR A 91 -24.76 5.79 5.57
CA THR A 91 -23.49 5.97 6.26
C THR A 91 -23.81 6.36 7.70
N THR A 92 -23.31 5.60 8.68
CA THR A 92 -23.64 5.82 10.10
C THR A 92 -22.46 6.25 10.96
N ALA A 93 -21.22 6.00 10.52
CA ALA A 93 -20.03 6.14 11.35
C ALA A 93 -20.16 5.41 12.72
N ALA A 94 -20.88 4.28 12.74
CA ALA A 94 -21.29 3.53 13.93
C ALA A 94 -22.10 4.34 14.96
N CYS A 95 -22.88 5.32 14.51
CA CYS A 95 -23.86 6.06 15.29
C CYS A 95 -25.21 6.04 14.56
N PRO A 96 -26.19 5.23 15.03
CA PRO A 96 -27.50 5.14 14.40
C PRO A 96 -28.20 6.49 14.18
N GLU A 97 -28.07 7.40 15.15
CA GLU A 97 -28.68 8.72 15.16
C GLU A 97 -27.99 9.71 14.21
N PHE A 98 -26.72 9.44 13.85
CA PHE A 98 -25.98 10.20 12.84
C PHE A 98 -26.29 9.77 11.40
N ALA A 99 -27.00 8.65 11.23
CA ALA A 99 -27.17 8.01 9.93
C ALA A 99 -27.80 8.94 8.89
N TYR A 100 -27.21 8.95 7.70
CA TYR A 100 -27.78 9.60 6.52
C TYR A 100 -27.67 8.71 5.30
N GLN A 101 -28.56 8.92 4.33
CA GLN A 101 -28.51 8.24 3.04
C GLN A 101 -27.54 8.97 2.10
N ALA A 102 -26.43 8.35 1.76
CA ALA A 102 -25.43 8.93 0.88
C ALA A 102 -25.99 9.12 -0.54
N GLN A 103 -25.84 10.33 -1.08
CA GLN A 103 -26.28 10.69 -2.44
C GLN A 103 -25.21 10.42 -3.49
N THR A 104 -23.94 10.49 -3.10
CA THR A 104 -22.78 10.25 -3.95
C THR A 104 -21.89 9.20 -3.33
N THR A 105 -21.21 8.41 -4.15
CA THR A 105 -20.19 7.48 -3.67
C THR A 105 -18.88 8.21 -3.40
N ALA A 106 -18.17 7.83 -2.34
CA ALA A 106 -16.83 8.33 -2.02
C ALA A 106 -15.88 8.10 -3.20
N HIS A 107 -14.98 9.05 -3.47
CA HIS A 107 -14.16 9.04 -4.69
C HIS A 107 -13.39 7.72 -4.85
N VAL A 108 -12.69 7.29 -3.81
CA VAL A 108 -11.92 6.04 -3.82
C VAL A 108 -12.81 4.80 -3.99
N VAL A 109 -14.03 4.81 -3.46
CA VAL A 109 -14.97 3.70 -3.61
C VAL A 109 -15.51 3.64 -5.03
N GLN A 110 -15.79 4.80 -5.63
CA GLN A 110 -16.24 4.88 -7.02
C GLN A 110 -15.17 4.31 -7.97
N ARG A 111 -13.89 4.66 -7.76
CA ARG A 111 -12.78 4.10 -8.55
C ARG A 111 -12.70 2.58 -8.49
N LEU A 112 -12.93 1.99 -7.32
CA LEU A 112 -12.96 0.52 -7.16
C LEU A 112 -14.15 -0.11 -7.88
N LEU A 113 -15.33 0.50 -7.78
CA LEU A 113 -16.52 0.06 -8.53
C LEU A 113 -16.28 0.16 -10.05
N ASP A 114 -15.66 1.24 -10.51
CA ASP A 114 -15.35 1.46 -11.92
C ASP A 114 -14.28 0.50 -12.43
N SER A 115 -13.38 0.00 -11.56
CA SER A 115 -12.44 -1.08 -11.89
C SER A 115 -13.04 -2.49 -11.89
N GLY A 116 -14.36 -2.62 -11.70
CA GLY A 116 -15.08 -3.88 -11.75
C GLY A 116 -15.20 -4.62 -10.41
N ALA A 117 -14.76 -4.02 -9.29
CA ALA A 117 -14.91 -4.63 -7.97
C ALA A 117 -16.39 -4.67 -7.54
N VAL A 118 -16.69 -5.58 -6.61
CA VAL A 118 -18.05 -5.85 -6.10
C VAL A 118 -18.11 -5.54 -4.61
N LEU A 119 -18.87 -4.51 -4.24
CA LEU A 119 -19.05 -4.12 -2.84
C LEU A 119 -19.98 -5.12 -2.12
N ILE A 120 -19.46 -5.80 -1.10
CA ILE A 120 -20.22 -6.72 -0.24
C ILE A 120 -20.98 -5.98 0.85
N GLY A 121 -20.44 -4.88 1.39
CA GLY A 121 -21.12 -4.11 2.42
C GLY A 121 -20.27 -3.07 3.13
N LYS A 122 -20.91 -2.41 4.09
CA LYS A 122 -20.36 -1.44 5.03
C LYS A 122 -20.00 -2.14 6.35
N THR A 123 -18.74 -2.09 6.75
CA THR A 123 -18.22 -2.78 7.94
C THR A 123 -18.28 -1.91 9.19
N ASN A 124 -18.35 -2.56 10.34
CA ASN A 124 -18.39 -1.92 11.64
C ASN A 124 -17.06 -1.22 11.99
N LEU A 125 -17.13 -0.25 12.91
CA LEU A 125 -16.02 0.59 13.35
C LEU A 125 -16.18 1.06 14.79
N ASP A 126 -15.10 1.48 15.45
CA ASP A 126 -15.24 2.36 16.63
C ASP A 126 -15.92 3.67 16.19
N GLN A 127 -16.94 4.11 16.94
CA GLN A 127 -17.81 5.23 16.58
C GLN A 127 -17.03 6.51 16.23
N PHE A 128 -17.41 7.15 15.12
CA PHE A 128 -16.71 8.29 14.51
C PHE A 128 -15.20 8.06 14.29
N ALA A 129 -14.82 6.82 14.00
CA ALA A 129 -13.43 6.38 13.86
C ALA A 129 -12.55 6.79 15.06
N THR A 130 -13.09 6.75 16.27
CA THR A 130 -12.43 7.19 17.50
C THR A 130 -12.09 6.00 18.41
N GLY A 131 -11.02 5.29 18.05
CA GLY A 131 -10.46 4.20 18.85
C GLY A 131 -9.46 3.35 18.08
N LEU A 132 -8.71 2.54 18.81
CA LEU A 132 -7.79 1.52 18.31
C LEU A 132 -8.19 0.11 18.77
N VAL A 133 -9.44 -0.07 19.26
CA VAL A 133 -9.86 -1.27 19.98
C VAL A 133 -11.00 -2.04 19.31
N GLY A 134 -11.87 -1.39 18.54
CA GLY A 134 -12.98 -2.07 17.86
C GLY A 134 -14.17 -2.45 18.74
N VAL A 135 -14.25 -1.90 19.97
CA VAL A 135 -15.31 -2.20 20.96
C VAL A 135 -16.24 -1.01 21.23
N ARG A 136 -15.98 0.17 20.65
CA ARG A 136 -16.73 1.41 20.89
C ARG A 136 -17.83 1.59 19.85
N SER A 137 -18.64 0.55 19.64
CA SER A 137 -19.73 0.55 18.66
C SER A 137 -21.03 0.03 19.27
N PRO A 138 -22.16 0.73 19.09
CA PRO A 138 -23.47 0.21 19.48
C PRO A 138 -23.90 -1.00 18.63
N TYR A 139 -23.24 -1.26 17.50
CA TYR A 139 -23.45 -2.45 16.65
C TYR A 139 -22.71 -3.69 17.18
N GLY A 140 -22.07 -3.59 18.34
CA GLY A 140 -21.36 -4.68 19.01
C GLY A 140 -19.84 -4.59 18.87
N ALA A 141 -19.15 -5.17 19.86
CA ALA A 141 -17.70 -5.28 19.87
C ALA A 141 -17.23 -6.29 18.83
N VAL A 142 -16.37 -5.85 17.91
CA VAL A 142 -15.82 -6.72 16.88
C VAL A 142 -14.74 -7.60 17.46
N ARG A 143 -15.01 -8.91 17.51
CA ARG A 143 -14.11 -9.93 18.04
C ARG A 143 -12.90 -10.10 17.12
N ASN A 144 -11.74 -10.50 17.64
CA ASN A 144 -10.59 -10.86 16.81
C ASN A 144 -10.90 -12.05 15.88
N ALA A 145 -10.23 -12.14 14.73
CA ALA A 145 -10.45 -13.20 13.74
C ALA A 145 -9.87 -14.57 14.17
N CYS A 146 -8.84 -14.57 15.02
CA CYS A 146 -8.14 -15.75 15.55
C CYS A 146 -8.74 -16.21 16.88
N ASP A 147 -8.82 -15.32 17.88
CA ASP A 147 -9.36 -15.63 19.20
C ASP A 147 -10.47 -14.63 19.60
N PRO A 148 -11.75 -15.05 19.64
CA PRO A 148 -12.86 -14.15 19.91
C PRO A 148 -12.85 -13.44 21.28
N ALA A 149 -12.02 -13.86 22.24
CA ALA A 149 -11.86 -13.17 23.52
C ALA A 149 -11.06 -11.86 23.40
N TYR A 150 -10.25 -11.73 22.35
CA TYR A 150 -9.39 -10.58 22.11
C TYR A 150 -10.06 -9.52 21.24
N VAL A 151 -9.61 -8.28 21.40
CA VAL A 151 -10.05 -7.19 20.55
C VAL A 151 -9.60 -7.41 19.09
N SER A 152 -10.43 -7.03 18.14
CA SER A 152 -10.03 -7.01 16.71
C SER A 152 -9.05 -5.88 16.38
N GLY A 153 -8.96 -4.88 17.25
CA GLY A 153 -8.30 -3.63 16.94
C GLY A 153 -9.24 -2.70 16.19
N GLY A 154 -8.99 -1.40 16.30
CA GLY A 154 -9.85 -0.36 15.75
C GLY A 154 -9.08 0.77 15.09
N SER A 155 -9.76 1.76 14.54
CA SER A 155 -11.21 1.86 14.46
C SER A 155 -11.79 1.09 13.27
N SER A 156 -10.98 0.62 12.33
CA SER A 156 -11.45 -0.12 11.14
C SER A 156 -11.63 -1.63 11.42
N SER A 157 -12.33 -1.93 12.51
CA SER A 157 -12.42 -3.27 13.10
C SER A 157 -13.10 -4.29 12.18
N GLY A 158 -14.29 -3.96 11.66
CA GLY A 158 -15.01 -4.86 10.76
C GLY A 158 -14.27 -5.07 9.44
N SER A 159 -13.62 -4.04 8.89
CA SER A 159 -12.82 -4.17 7.65
C SER A 159 -11.70 -5.19 7.79
N ALA A 160 -10.94 -5.13 8.90
CA ALA A 160 -9.84 -6.06 9.12
C ALA A 160 -10.33 -7.50 9.31
N VAL A 161 -11.39 -7.70 10.12
CA VAL A 161 -11.94 -9.04 10.35
C VAL A 161 -12.57 -9.62 9.09
N ALA A 162 -13.25 -8.81 8.26
CA ALA A 162 -13.82 -9.27 7.00
C ALA A 162 -12.75 -9.84 6.04
N VAL A 163 -11.57 -9.22 5.98
CA VAL A 163 -10.43 -9.73 5.19
C VAL A 163 -9.86 -10.99 5.83
N ALA A 164 -9.52 -10.94 7.12
CA ALA A 164 -8.90 -12.06 7.84
C ALA A 164 -9.77 -13.33 7.91
N ARG A 165 -11.09 -13.18 7.89
CA ARG A 165 -12.05 -14.28 7.83
C ARG A 165 -12.36 -14.74 6.40
N GLY A 166 -11.79 -14.10 5.37
CA GLY A 166 -12.06 -14.45 3.96
C GLY A 166 -13.49 -14.15 3.53
N HIS A 167 -14.13 -13.13 4.12
CA HIS A 167 -15.43 -12.61 3.63
C HIS A 167 -15.23 -11.76 2.36
N VAL A 168 -14.07 -11.14 2.21
CA VAL A 168 -13.67 -10.29 1.08
C VAL A 168 -12.18 -10.44 0.80
N CYS A 169 -11.72 -10.07 -0.40
CA CYS A 169 -10.29 -10.08 -0.72
C CYS A 169 -9.54 -8.92 -0.09
N PHE A 170 -10.19 -7.75 -0.07
CA PHE A 170 -9.67 -6.54 0.53
C PHE A 170 -10.81 -5.71 1.13
N ALA A 171 -10.45 -4.80 2.04
CA ALA A 171 -11.40 -3.86 2.61
C ALA A 171 -10.78 -2.48 2.81
N LEU A 172 -11.60 -1.44 2.67
CA LEU A 172 -11.18 -0.09 3.01
C LEU A 172 -11.39 0.19 4.49
N GLY A 173 -10.38 0.80 5.09
CA GLY A 173 -10.44 1.42 6.41
C GLY A 173 -10.13 2.91 6.32
N THR A 174 -10.02 3.54 7.48
CA THR A 174 -9.35 4.85 7.60
C THR A 174 -8.27 4.77 8.65
N ASP A 175 -7.24 5.60 8.50
CA ASP A 175 -6.13 5.69 9.43
C ASP A 175 -5.73 7.15 9.68
N THR A 176 -6.07 7.64 10.87
CA THR A 176 -5.56 8.90 11.43
C THR A 176 -4.34 8.65 12.34
N ALA A 177 -4.39 7.56 13.11
CA ALA A 177 -3.57 7.33 14.29
C ALA A 177 -3.23 5.85 14.52
N GLY A 178 -3.48 4.97 13.55
CA GLY A 178 -3.26 3.53 13.66
C GLY A 178 -4.43 2.69 13.19
N SER A 179 -5.55 3.31 12.80
CA SER A 179 -6.80 2.60 12.48
C SER A 179 -6.77 1.75 11.21
N GLY A 180 -5.73 1.86 10.38
CA GLY A 180 -5.42 0.98 9.25
C GLY A 180 -4.27 0.00 9.54
N ARG A 181 -3.64 0.09 10.72
CA ARG A 181 -2.41 -0.63 11.08
C ARG A 181 -2.64 -1.59 12.26
N VAL A 182 -3.17 -1.10 13.39
CA VAL A 182 -3.45 -1.92 14.58
C VAL A 182 -4.39 -3.09 14.24
N PRO A 183 -5.53 -2.89 13.54
CA PRO A 183 -6.39 -4.01 13.16
C PRO A 183 -5.71 -5.01 12.22
N ALA A 184 -4.77 -4.56 11.38
CA ALA A 184 -4.02 -5.45 10.49
C ALA A 184 -3.10 -6.37 11.30
N GLY A 185 -2.32 -5.78 12.23
CA GLY A 185 -1.43 -6.53 13.12
C GLY A 185 -2.17 -7.53 14.00
N PHE A 186 -3.34 -7.17 14.52
CA PHE A 186 -4.13 -8.05 15.40
C PHE A 186 -4.76 -9.22 14.66
N ASN A 187 -5.05 -9.09 13.37
CA ASN A 187 -5.71 -10.14 12.60
C ASN A 187 -4.78 -10.87 11.63
N GLY A 188 -3.47 -10.58 11.67
CA GLY A 188 -2.47 -11.27 10.85
C GLY A 188 -2.65 -11.01 9.35
N ILE A 189 -3.00 -9.78 8.98
CA ILE A 189 -3.16 -9.34 7.60
C ILE A 189 -2.33 -8.08 7.33
N VAL A 190 -2.31 -7.62 6.08
CA VAL A 190 -1.61 -6.40 5.66
C VAL A 190 -2.49 -5.18 5.83
N GLY A 191 -1.90 -4.06 6.28
CA GLY A 191 -2.54 -2.76 6.41
C GLY A 191 -1.71 -1.65 5.76
N LEU A 192 -2.15 -1.14 4.61
CA LEU A 192 -1.50 -0.05 3.90
C LEU A 192 -2.11 1.30 4.32
N LYS A 193 -1.28 2.16 4.91
CA LYS A 193 -1.59 3.55 5.22
C LYS A 193 -0.82 4.46 4.26
N PRO A 194 -1.49 5.08 3.29
CA PRO A 194 -0.81 5.83 2.24
C PRO A 194 -0.21 7.13 2.79
N SER A 195 0.69 7.76 2.04
CA SER A 195 1.03 9.17 2.22
C SER A 195 -0.24 10.04 2.30
N LEU A 196 -0.21 11.09 3.13
CA LEU A 196 -1.36 12.00 3.26
C LEU A 196 -1.73 12.59 1.90
N GLY A 197 -3.03 12.57 1.58
CA GLY A 197 -3.57 13.11 0.33
C GLY A 197 -3.38 12.24 -0.91
N LEU A 198 -2.65 11.12 -0.85
CA LEU A 198 -2.48 10.21 -1.98
C LEU A 198 -3.80 9.54 -2.39
N PHE A 199 -4.64 9.21 -1.40
CA PHE A 199 -6.01 8.74 -1.62
C PHE A 199 -6.98 9.85 -1.19
N SER A 200 -7.92 10.20 -2.08
CA SER A 200 -8.95 11.20 -1.79
C SER A 200 -9.83 10.77 -0.61
N SER A 201 -10.06 11.70 0.32
CA SER A 201 -10.98 11.57 1.45
C SER A 201 -12.38 12.09 1.11
N ARG A 202 -12.65 12.50 -0.14
CA ARG A 202 -13.98 12.98 -0.53
C ARG A 202 -15.03 11.88 -0.43
N GLY A 203 -16.10 12.18 0.32
CA GLY A 203 -17.16 11.22 0.68
C GLY A 203 -16.78 10.31 1.83
N VAL A 204 -15.75 10.64 2.61
CA VAL A 204 -15.44 9.97 3.87
C VAL A 204 -15.85 10.89 5.02
N VAL A 205 -16.61 10.38 5.98
CA VAL A 205 -16.94 11.12 7.22
C VAL A 205 -15.63 11.35 7.98
N PRO A 206 -15.20 12.62 8.18
CA PRO A 206 -13.91 12.92 8.77
C PRO A 206 -13.87 12.58 10.26
N ALA A 207 -12.67 12.23 10.74
CA ALA A 207 -12.36 12.05 12.14
C ALA A 207 -11.30 13.07 12.59
N CYS A 208 -10.18 13.20 11.88
CA CYS A 208 -9.33 14.38 11.97
C CYS A 208 -8.96 14.80 10.55
N ARG A 209 -9.71 15.75 9.98
CA ARG A 209 -9.70 16.02 8.54
C ARG A 209 -8.30 16.27 7.98
N THR A 210 -7.41 16.96 8.70
CA THR A 210 -6.05 17.23 8.20
C THR A 210 -5.10 16.02 8.26
N LEU A 211 -5.47 14.97 8.98
CA LEU A 211 -4.64 13.79 9.23
C LEU A 211 -5.26 12.50 8.69
N ASP A 212 -6.49 12.51 8.17
CA ASP A 212 -7.17 11.30 7.76
C ASP A 212 -6.62 10.73 6.44
N CYS A 213 -6.41 9.42 6.42
CA CYS A 213 -6.12 8.64 5.22
C CYS A 213 -7.17 7.55 5.04
N PRO A 214 -7.79 7.39 3.87
CA PRO A 214 -8.29 6.09 3.45
C PRO A 214 -7.14 5.07 3.50
N SER A 215 -7.40 3.85 3.98
CA SER A 215 -6.41 2.78 4.13
C SER A 215 -6.92 1.48 3.52
N ILE A 216 -6.02 0.55 3.23
CA ILE A 216 -6.35 -0.74 2.61
C ILE A 216 -5.95 -1.89 3.54
N PHE A 217 -6.85 -2.85 3.73
CA PHE A 217 -6.53 -4.16 4.29
C PHE A 217 -6.56 -5.21 3.19
N ALA A 218 -5.57 -6.11 3.16
CA ALA A 218 -5.51 -7.25 2.24
C ALA A 218 -4.74 -8.41 2.89
N ASN A 219 -4.78 -9.59 2.27
CA ASN A 219 -4.09 -10.78 2.79
C ASN A 219 -2.57 -10.75 2.59
N ASP A 220 -2.10 -10.06 1.55
CA ASP A 220 -0.67 -9.85 1.29
C ASP A 220 -0.40 -8.45 0.72
N VAL A 221 0.88 -8.10 0.64
CA VAL A 221 1.31 -6.79 0.16
C VAL A 221 1.03 -6.57 -1.33
N ALA A 222 1.14 -7.60 -2.17
CA ALA A 222 0.90 -7.47 -3.60
C ALA A 222 -0.57 -7.12 -3.90
N GLN A 223 -1.51 -7.75 -3.20
CA GLN A 223 -2.94 -7.47 -3.31
C GLN A 223 -3.27 -6.07 -2.78
N ALA A 224 -2.70 -5.66 -1.64
CA ALA A 224 -2.85 -4.30 -1.14
C ALA A 224 -2.33 -3.26 -2.16
N TRP A 225 -1.20 -3.56 -2.80
CA TRP A 225 -0.59 -2.69 -3.81
C TRP A 225 -1.39 -2.62 -5.12
N GLN A 226 -1.97 -3.74 -5.57
CA GLN A 226 -2.89 -3.76 -6.71
C GLN A 226 -4.10 -2.86 -6.47
N VAL A 227 -4.67 -2.87 -5.27
CA VAL A 227 -5.78 -1.98 -4.88
C VAL A 227 -5.30 -0.53 -4.81
N ALA A 228 -4.10 -0.27 -4.30
CA ALA A 228 -3.51 1.07 -4.25
C ALA A 228 -3.33 1.68 -5.65
N GLN A 229 -2.93 0.90 -6.65
CA GLN A 229 -2.82 1.37 -8.04
C GLN A 229 -4.16 1.84 -8.62
N VAL A 230 -5.27 1.25 -8.19
CA VAL A 230 -6.62 1.70 -8.57
C VAL A 230 -7.01 2.96 -7.81
N MET A 231 -6.72 3.03 -6.51
CA MET A 231 -7.14 4.13 -5.63
C MET A 231 -6.31 5.42 -5.76
N ALA A 232 -5.03 5.31 -6.09
CA ALA A 232 -4.12 6.44 -6.21
C ALA A 232 -4.47 7.32 -7.42
N ASP A 233 -5.09 8.46 -7.16
CA ASP A 233 -5.41 9.46 -8.16
C ASP A 233 -5.57 10.83 -7.50
N PHE A 234 -5.16 11.88 -8.20
CA PHE A 234 -5.33 13.24 -7.71
C PHE A 234 -6.79 13.68 -7.90
N ASP A 235 -7.47 14.00 -6.80
CA ASP A 235 -8.86 14.48 -6.83
C ASP A 235 -8.89 15.99 -6.61
N ALA A 236 -9.02 16.76 -7.70
CA ALA A 236 -9.06 18.21 -7.65
C ALA A 236 -10.23 18.79 -6.82
N LEU A 237 -11.23 17.97 -6.47
CA LEU A 237 -12.36 18.36 -5.63
C LEU A 237 -12.14 18.06 -4.14
N ASP A 238 -11.05 17.39 -3.78
CA ASP A 238 -10.64 17.17 -2.40
C ASP A 238 -9.50 18.14 -2.04
N SER A 239 -9.77 19.05 -1.10
CA SER A 239 -8.78 20.01 -0.61
C SER A 239 -7.56 19.37 0.06
N ALA A 240 -7.67 18.11 0.49
CA ALA A 240 -6.58 17.36 1.10
C ALA A 240 -5.84 16.47 0.10
N SER A 241 -6.31 16.33 -1.15
CA SER A 241 -5.62 15.51 -2.15
C SER A 241 -4.32 16.17 -2.60
N VAL A 242 -3.28 15.38 -2.74
CA VAL A 242 -1.93 15.84 -3.11
C VAL A 242 -1.41 14.97 -4.24
N ALA A 243 -0.81 15.61 -5.24
CA ALA A 243 0.04 14.93 -6.22
C ALA A 243 1.36 14.52 -5.54
N VAL A 244 1.31 13.49 -4.70
CA VAL A 244 2.48 13.00 -3.95
C VAL A 244 3.54 12.52 -4.94
N GLN A 245 4.76 13.04 -4.83
CA GLN A 245 5.88 12.56 -5.61
C GLN A 245 6.35 11.22 -5.05
N ALA A 246 6.20 10.15 -5.85
CA ALA A 246 6.67 8.83 -5.45
C ALA A 246 8.20 8.80 -5.30
N LEU A 247 8.66 8.22 -4.20
CA LEU A 247 10.05 7.86 -4.00
C LEU A 247 10.29 6.48 -4.64
N PRO A 248 11.41 6.30 -5.35
CA PRO A 248 11.69 5.02 -5.99
C PRO A 248 11.94 3.91 -4.97
N VAL A 249 11.77 2.67 -5.43
CA VAL A 249 12.13 1.45 -4.68
C VAL A 249 13.63 1.40 -4.38
N LEU A 250 14.05 0.51 -3.49
CA LEU A 250 15.45 0.32 -3.10
C LEU A 250 15.86 -1.15 -3.28
N ARG A 251 16.72 -1.40 -4.26
CA ARG A 251 17.20 -2.74 -4.67
C ARG A 251 18.61 -3.05 -4.18
N ARG A 252 19.22 -2.10 -3.46
CA ARG A 252 20.53 -2.19 -2.79
C ARG A 252 20.39 -2.36 -1.27
N ALA A 253 21.51 -2.22 -0.56
CA ALA A 253 21.55 -2.23 0.91
C ALA A 253 20.58 -1.20 1.52
N ARG A 254 19.97 -1.57 2.64
CA ARG A 254 18.84 -0.92 3.32
C ARG A 254 19.22 -0.66 4.78
N ARG A 255 19.17 0.59 5.18
CA ARG A 255 19.40 1.04 6.56
C ARG A 255 18.05 1.10 7.26
N VAL A 256 17.85 0.19 8.21
CA VAL A 256 16.58 -0.01 8.90
C VAL A 256 16.71 0.52 10.31
N ALA A 257 16.00 1.59 10.65
CA ALA A 257 15.94 2.05 12.02
C ALA A 257 14.94 1.22 12.82
N VAL A 258 15.28 0.92 14.08
CA VAL A 258 14.39 0.28 15.05
C VAL A 258 14.49 1.04 16.39
N PRO A 259 13.44 1.03 17.23
CA PRO A 259 13.53 1.61 18.57
C PRO A 259 14.66 0.96 19.38
N GLN A 260 15.49 1.78 20.03
CA GLN A 260 16.55 1.30 20.92
C GLN A 260 15.97 0.54 22.13
N HIS A 261 14.83 1.01 22.64
CA HIS A 261 14.07 0.38 23.70
C HIS A 261 12.61 0.27 23.25
N GLY A 262 12.12 -0.96 23.07
CA GLY A 262 10.72 -1.21 22.78
C GLY A 262 9.87 -1.15 24.06
N GLU A 263 8.77 -0.40 24.01
CA GLU A 263 7.71 -0.42 25.00
C GLU A 263 6.62 -1.43 24.59
N PHE A 264 6.20 -2.28 25.53
CA PHE A 264 5.22 -3.35 25.35
C PHE A 264 4.20 -3.44 26.49
N PHE A 265 4.24 -2.52 27.45
CA PHE A 265 3.32 -2.43 28.59
C PHE A 265 3.13 -3.74 29.35
N GLY A 266 4.22 -4.51 29.48
CA GLY A 266 4.23 -5.82 30.17
C GLY A 266 3.84 -7.02 29.31
N ASP A 267 3.48 -6.83 28.03
CA ASP A 267 3.17 -7.93 27.11
C ASP A 267 4.45 -8.59 26.57
N THR A 268 4.95 -9.58 27.30
CA THR A 268 6.19 -10.30 26.96
C THR A 268 6.09 -11.11 25.67
N GLN A 269 4.88 -11.50 25.26
CA GLN A 269 4.64 -12.25 24.03
C GLN A 269 4.76 -11.35 22.80
N ALA A 270 4.26 -10.11 22.88
CA ALA A 270 4.45 -9.11 21.83
C ALA A 270 5.94 -8.77 21.67
N ALA A 271 6.64 -8.56 22.78
CA ALA A 271 8.08 -8.30 22.79
C ALA A 271 8.87 -9.44 22.13
N ALA A 272 8.61 -10.68 22.54
CA ALA A 272 9.29 -11.86 21.98
C ALA A 272 9.01 -12.04 20.48
N ALA A 273 7.79 -11.76 20.02
CA ALA A 273 7.45 -11.83 18.59
C ALA A 273 8.20 -10.77 17.77
N PHE A 274 8.31 -9.53 18.29
CA PHE A 274 9.08 -8.47 17.64
C PHE A 274 10.57 -8.80 17.56
N ASP A 275 11.16 -9.29 18.66
CA ASP A 275 12.56 -9.71 18.68
C ASP A 275 12.85 -10.82 17.67
N LYS A 276 11.94 -11.79 17.52
CA LYS A 276 12.03 -12.83 16.49
C LYS A 276 11.97 -12.23 15.08
N ALA A 277 11.10 -11.25 14.85
CA ALA A 277 11.01 -10.55 13.57
C ALA A 277 12.31 -9.84 13.22
N LEU A 278 12.90 -9.08 14.16
CA LEU A 278 14.17 -8.40 13.95
C LEU A 278 15.31 -9.38 13.63
N LYS A 279 15.42 -10.49 14.37
CA LYS A 279 16.43 -11.54 14.09
C LYS A 279 16.28 -12.16 12.70
N SER A 280 15.05 -12.33 12.22
CA SER A 280 14.81 -12.79 10.86
C SER A 280 15.22 -11.74 9.82
N LEU A 281 14.97 -10.45 10.07
CA LEU A 281 15.41 -9.39 9.17
C LEU A 281 16.93 -9.23 9.13
N GLU A 282 17.64 -9.46 10.24
CA GLU A 282 19.12 -9.49 10.27
C GLU A 282 19.74 -10.56 9.37
N SER A 283 18.96 -11.59 8.98
CA SER A 283 19.41 -12.62 8.03
C SER A 283 19.34 -12.17 6.56
N ASP A 284 18.69 -11.04 6.26
CA ASP A 284 18.72 -10.42 4.93
C ASP A 284 20.08 -9.72 4.72
N PRO A 285 20.90 -10.15 3.74
CA PRO A 285 22.21 -9.55 3.50
C PRO A 285 22.13 -8.09 3.04
N LEU A 286 20.95 -7.61 2.64
CA LEU A 286 20.73 -6.22 2.30
C LEU A 286 20.36 -5.36 3.52
N VAL A 287 20.08 -5.93 4.69
CA VAL A 287 19.59 -5.19 5.85
C VAL A 287 20.72 -4.84 6.81
N THR A 288 20.75 -3.58 7.25
CA THR A 288 21.55 -3.13 8.39
C THR A 288 20.65 -2.46 9.40
N LEU A 289 20.51 -3.07 10.58
CA LEU A 289 19.73 -2.50 11.68
C LEU A 289 20.50 -1.38 12.38
N THR A 290 19.81 -0.26 12.64
CA THR A 290 20.31 0.85 13.46
C THR A 290 19.30 1.14 14.56
N TYR A 291 19.77 1.20 15.80
CA TYR A 291 18.91 1.44 16.95
C TYR A 291 18.86 2.94 17.25
N VAL A 292 17.65 3.50 17.31
CA VAL A 292 17.41 4.94 17.49
C VAL A 292 16.56 5.23 18.71
N ALA A 293 16.81 6.36 19.37
CA ALA A 293 15.93 6.84 20.44
C ALA A 293 14.53 7.12 19.90
N PHE A 294 13.49 6.75 20.65
CA PHE A 294 12.10 6.85 20.19
C PHE A 294 11.32 8.04 20.78
N ASP A 295 11.93 8.78 21.73
CA ASP A 295 11.27 9.82 22.52
C ASP A 295 10.63 10.91 21.65
N VAL A 296 11.30 11.32 20.57
CA VAL A 296 10.79 12.34 19.64
C VAL A 296 9.46 11.92 18.98
N PHE A 297 9.32 10.63 18.65
CA PHE A 297 8.10 10.08 18.07
C PHE A 297 7.02 9.90 19.13
N ALA A 298 7.39 9.43 20.31
CA ALA A 298 6.48 9.28 21.45
C ALA A 298 5.89 10.63 21.91
N GLU A 299 6.71 11.69 21.94
CA GLU A 299 6.25 13.04 22.29
C GLU A 299 5.29 13.59 21.23
N ALA A 300 5.61 13.43 19.94
CA ALA A 300 4.70 13.85 18.87
C ALA A 300 3.38 13.06 18.90
N ALA A 301 3.44 11.76 19.18
CA ALA A 301 2.28 10.91 19.37
C ALA A 301 1.38 11.41 20.52
N ALA A 302 1.95 11.93 21.61
CA ALA A 302 1.21 12.46 22.73
C ALA A 302 0.41 13.73 22.36
N LEU A 303 0.94 14.59 21.47
CA LEU A 303 0.25 15.79 20.99
C LEU A 303 -1.11 15.50 20.34
N LEU A 304 -1.31 14.30 19.78
CA LEU A 304 -2.55 13.95 19.09
C LEU A 304 -3.77 13.84 20.03
N TYR A 305 -3.59 13.20 21.18
CA TYR A 305 -4.67 12.88 22.12
C TYR A 305 -4.60 13.65 23.44
N GLN A 306 -3.40 14.05 23.87
CA GLN A 306 -3.20 14.91 25.04
C GLN A 306 -3.13 16.39 24.66
N GLY A 307 -3.09 16.68 23.35
CA GLY A 307 -3.04 18.03 22.82
C GLY A 307 -4.29 18.40 22.00
N PRO A 308 -4.24 19.56 21.35
CA PRO A 308 -5.41 20.23 20.77
C PRO A 308 -5.94 19.59 19.49
N TRP A 309 -5.28 18.57 18.91
CA TRP A 309 -5.78 17.89 17.70
C TRP A 309 -7.10 17.15 17.91
N VAL A 310 -7.47 16.82 19.15
CA VAL A 310 -8.81 16.30 19.47
C VAL A 310 -9.93 17.27 19.05
N ALA A 311 -9.63 18.57 18.94
CA ALA A 311 -10.56 19.57 18.42
C ALA A 311 -10.96 19.33 16.96
N GLU A 312 -10.14 18.67 16.13
CA GLU A 312 -10.55 18.30 14.77
C GLU A 312 -11.65 17.24 14.78
N ARG A 313 -11.62 16.29 15.73
CA ARG A 313 -12.70 15.32 15.92
C ARG A 313 -13.98 16.00 16.31
N ARG A 314 -13.90 16.95 17.24
CA ARG A 314 -15.04 17.76 17.64
C ARG A 314 -15.60 18.58 16.47
N ALA A 315 -14.74 19.22 15.69
CA ALA A 315 -15.14 20.00 14.52
C ALA A 315 -15.77 19.11 13.41
N ALA A 316 -15.27 17.88 13.25
CA ALA A 316 -15.80 16.93 12.27
C ALA A 316 -17.21 16.44 12.61
N VAL A 317 -17.49 16.18 13.90
CA VAL A 317 -18.85 15.83 14.37
C VAL A 317 -19.76 17.06 14.36
N GLY A 318 -19.22 18.25 14.64
CA GLY A 318 -19.91 19.52 14.49
C GLY A 318 -21.19 19.64 15.33
N ALA A 319 -22.24 20.22 14.72
CA ALA A 319 -23.53 20.48 15.38
C ALA A 319 -24.23 19.21 15.90
N PHE A 320 -23.87 18.02 15.40
CA PHE A 320 -24.41 16.77 15.92
C PHE A 320 -24.04 16.57 17.39
N PHE A 321 -22.81 16.93 17.79
CA PHE A 321 -22.43 16.83 19.20
C PHE A 321 -23.30 17.76 20.06
N GLU A 322 -23.58 18.97 19.61
CA GLU A 322 -24.34 19.96 20.39
C GLU A 322 -25.78 19.52 20.66
N THR A 323 -26.37 18.76 19.75
CA THR A 323 -27.79 18.37 19.78
C THR A 323 -28.03 16.93 20.22
N HIS A 324 -27.05 16.04 20.00
CA HIS A 324 -27.18 14.59 20.18
C HIS A 324 -26.01 13.98 20.97
N ALA A 325 -25.31 14.76 21.81
CA ALA A 325 -24.24 14.23 22.65
C ALA A 325 -24.68 13.00 23.49
N ALA A 326 -25.94 12.91 23.90
CA ALA A 326 -26.44 11.77 24.66
C ALA A 326 -26.35 10.44 23.88
N ASP A 327 -26.45 10.49 22.55
CA ASP A 327 -26.50 9.34 21.64
C ASP A 327 -25.10 8.85 21.23
N ILE A 328 -24.06 9.62 21.55
CA ILE A 328 -22.65 9.26 21.32
C ILE A 328 -22.19 8.28 22.40
N HIS A 329 -21.48 7.23 21.98
CA HIS A 329 -20.85 6.24 22.85
C HIS A 329 -20.07 6.95 23.98
N PRO A 330 -20.29 6.62 25.27
CA PRO A 330 -19.82 7.43 26.40
C PRO A 330 -18.32 7.77 26.38
N VAL A 331 -17.47 6.81 26.01
CA VAL A 331 -16.02 7.01 25.89
C VAL A 331 -15.68 7.96 24.74
N VAL A 332 -16.34 7.82 23.58
CA VAL A 332 -16.11 8.67 22.41
C VAL A 332 -16.58 10.09 22.70
N ARG A 333 -17.74 10.24 23.36
CA ARG A 333 -18.24 11.53 23.84
C ARG A 333 -17.25 12.23 24.76
N GLY A 334 -16.70 11.52 25.73
CA GLY A 334 -15.70 12.08 26.66
C GLY A 334 -14.45 12.60 25.94
N ILE A 335 -13.97 11.85 24.93
CA ILE A 335 -12.84 12.28 24.08
C ILE A 335 -13.22 13.53 23.27
N LEU A 336 -14.39 13.56 22.63
CA LEU A 336 -14.82 14.73 21.87
C LEU A 336 -15.07 15.96 22.75
N GLN A 337 -15.44 15.77 24.02
CA GLN A 337 -15.64 16.84 24.99
C GLN A 337 -14.32 17.38 25.54
N SER A 338 -13.25 16.59 25.57
CA SER A 338 -11.94 17.09 26.03
C SER A 338 -11.36 18.18 25.12
N ALA A 339 -11.89 18.35 23.91
CA ALA A 339 -11.58 19.49 23.04
C ALA A 339 -11.87 20.85 23.69
N ASP A 340 -12.85 20.92 24.60
CA ASP A 340 -13.24 22.17 25.30
C ASP A 340 -12.14 22.70 26.23
N GLN A 341 -11.10 21.89 26.50
CA GLN A 341 -9.96 22.26 27.34
C GLN A 341 -8.89 23.07 26.59
N PHE A 342 -8.97 23.14 25.25
CA PHE A 342 -7.94 23.75 24.42
C PHE A 342 -8.45 24.98 23.68
N ASP A 343 -7.67 26.06 23.71
CA ASP A 343 -7.92 27.25 22.90
C ASP A 343 -7.10 27.28 21.59
N ALA A 344 -7.32 28.33 20.79
CA ALA A 344 -6.59 28.52 19.54
C ALA A 344 -5.08 28.73 19.78
N VAL A 345 -4.67 29.34 20.88
CA VAL A 345 -3.26 29.58 21.20
C VAL A 345 -2.56 28.25 21.49
N GLU A 346 -3.19 27.35 22.23
CA GLU A 346 -2.72 25.99 22.47
C GLU A 346 -2.62 25.19 21.17
N ALA A 347 -3.60 25.32 20.28
CA ALA A 347 -3.56 24.74 18.94
C ALA A 347 -2.31 25.19 18.15
N PHE A 348 -2.02 26.50 18.11
CA PHE A 348 -0.84 27.00 17.42
C PHE A 348 0.47 26.62 18.11
N LYS A 349 0.54 26.62 19.45
CA LYS A 349 1.71 26.16 20.20
C LYS A 349 2.03 24.69 19.93
N ALA A 350 1.02 23.84 19.90
CA ALA A 350 1.18 22.43 19.59
C ALA A 350 1.67 22.22 18.14
N ARG A 351 1.21 23.05 17.18
CA ARG A 351 1.75 23.05 15.81
C ARG A 351 3.23 23.45 15.75
N TYR A 352 3.63 24.46 16.53
CA TYR A 352 5.05 24.87 16.60
C TYR A 352 5.90 23.75 17.19
N ARG A 353 5.45 23.14 18.29
CA ARG A 353 6.15 22.01 18.91
C ARG A 353 6.26 20.82 17.98
N LEU A 354 5.19 20.49 17.25
CA LEU A 354 5.23 19.43 16.25
C LEU A 354 6.28 19.72 15.17
N ALA A 355 6.39 20.96 14.68
CA ALA A 355 7.41 21.30 13.67
C ALA A 355 8.85 21.11 14.18
N GLU A 356 9.12 21.41 15.45
CA GLU A 356 10.41 21.14 16.10
C GLU A 356 10.68 19.63 16.18
N LEU A 357 9.70 18.86 16.63
CA LEU A 357 9.79 17.40 16.75
C LEU A 357 9.98 16.74 15.37
N THR A 358 9.26 17.19 14.35
CA THR A 358 9.43 16.71 12.98
C THR A 358 10.86 16.96 12.48
N ARG A 359 11.42 18.16 12.72
CA ARG A 359 12.81 18.43 12.31
C ARG A 359 13.82 17.54 13.04
N ALA A 360 13.61 17.29 14.34
CA ALA A 360 14.45 16.39 15.11
C ALA A 360 14.34 14.94 14.62
N ALA A 361 13.13 14.47 14.30
CA ALA A 361 12.89 13.15 13.73
C ALA A 361 13.53 12.98 12.34
N GLU A 362 13.44 13.99 11.47
CA GLU A 362 14.11 13.99 10.16
C GLU A 362 15.63 13.90 10.31
N ALA A 363 16.22 14.64 11.26
CA ALA A 363 17.66 14.57 11.53
C ALA A 363 18.07 13.18 12.04
N LEU A 364 17.26 12.58 12.91
CA LEU A 364 17.48 11.22 13.43
C LEU A 364 17.39 10.15 12.33
N LEU A 365 16.51 10.35 11.35
CA LEU A 365 16.26 9.41 10.25
C LEU A 365 17.01 9.76 8.95
N ALA A 366 17.91 10.76 8.95
CA ALA A 366 18.56 11.25 7.72
C ALA A 366 19.32 10.15 6.96
N GLU A 367 19.93 9.21 7.70
CA GLU A 367 20.68 8.07 7.16
C GLU A 367 19.88 6.77 7.24
N VAL A 368 18.54 6.84 7.28
CA VAL A 368 17.65 5.69 7.40
C VAL A 368 16.75 5.61 6.18
N ASP A 369 16.58 4.40 5.66
CA ASP A 369 15.72 4.17 4.49
C ASP A 369 14.29 3.77 4.89
N VAL A 370 14.14 3.12 6.05
CA VAL A 370 12.86 2.72 6.64
C VAL A 370 12.97 2.62 8.17
N LEU A 371 11.95 3.08 8.89
CA LEU A 371 11.76 2.84 10.32
C LEU A 371 10.85 1.62 10.51
N VAL A 372 11.25 0.67 11.35
CA VAL A 372 10.48 -0.53 11.69
C VAL A 372 10.12 -0.51 13.17
N VAL A 373 8.83 -0.64 13.45
CA VAL A 373 8.28 -0.68 14.81
C VAL A 373 7.34 -1.89 14.97
N PRO A 374 7.06 -2.37 16.20
CA PRO A 374 5.93 -3.25 16.43
C PRO A 374 4.65 -2.57 15.94
N THR A 375 3.76 -3.29 15.24
CA THR A 375 2.49 -2.71 14.79
C THR A 375 1.61 -2.26 15.96
N ALA A 376 1.69 -2.98 17.08
CA ALA A 376 1.07 -2.62 18.35
C ALA A 376 1.94 -3.16 19.51
N PRO A 377 2.01 -2.46 20.66
CA PRO A 377 2.82 -2.86 21.80
C PRO A 377 2.23 -4.02 22.60
N CYS A 378 0.92 -4.21 22.57
CA CYS A 378 0.22 -5.26 23.30
C CYS A 378 -1.09 -5.65 22.57
N MET A 379 -1.71 -6.75 22.98
CA MET A 379 -3.04 -7.15 22.49
C MET A 379 -3.98 -7.48 23.67
N PRO A 380 -4.81 -6.52 24.14
CA PRO A 380 -5.69 -6.75 25.28
C PRO A 380 -6.94 -7.58 24.93
N THR A 381 -7.55 -8.19 25.95
CA THR A 381 -8.87 -8.83 25.79
C THR A 381 -9.98 -7.78 25.71
N ILE A 382 -11.14 -8.15 25.14
CA ILE A 382 -12.32 -7.28 25.13
C ILE A 382 -12.71 -6.88 26.56
N GLU A 383 -12.72 -7.84 27.49
CA GLU A 383 -13.02 -7.61 28.90
C GLU A 383 -12.09 -6.57 29.53
N ALA A 384 -10.77 -6.69 29.31
CA ALA A 384 -9.80 -5.75 29.84
C ALA A 384 -10.03 -4.33 29.31
N VAL A 385 -10.32 -4.19 28.01
CA VAL A 385 -10.64 -2.87 27.41
C VAL A 385 -11.93 -2.30 27.97
N LEU A 386 -12.97 -3.11 28.21
CA LEU A 386 -14.21 -2.61 28.82
C LEU A 386 -13.97 -2.14 30.26
N ALA A 387 -13.07 -2.79 31.01
CA ALA A 387 -12.69 -2.39 32.36
C ALA A 387 -11.79 -1.15 32.39
N ASN A 388 -10.93 -0.95 31.40
CA ASN A 388 -10.01 0.20 31.29
C ASN A 388 -9.98 0.79 29.87
N PRO A 389 -11.06 1.49 29.44
CA PRO A 389 -11.31 1.80 28.04
C PRO A 389 -10.46 2.92 27.45
N VAL A 390 -9.85 3.76 28.28
CA VAL A 390 -9.05 4.91 27.83
C VAL A 390 -7.56 4.56 27.80
N GLU A 391 -7.02 4.03 28.90
CA GLU A 391 -5.59 3.75 29.03
C GLU A 391 -5.13 2.68 28.03
N LEU A 392 -5.83 1.54 27.97
CA LEU A 392 -5.45 0.45 27.06
C LEU A 392 -5.53 0.88 25.59
N ASN A 393 -6.50 1.72 25.23
CA ASN A 393 -6.53 2.30 23.89
C ASN A 393 -5.33 3.22 23.63
N SER A 394 -4.93 4.05 24.59
CA SER A 394 -3.79 4.95 24.46
C SER A 394 -2.49 4.19 24.29
N GLN A 395 -2.31 3.08 25.02
CA GLN A 395 -1.15 2.19 24.87
C GLN A 395 -1.01 1.68 23.43
N LEU A 396 -2.11 1.27 22.79
CA LEU A 396 -2.07 0.79 21.39
C LEU A 396 -1.57 1.85 20.38
N GLY A 397 -1.66 3.14 20.73
CA GLY A 397 -1.26 4.26 19.87
C GLY A 397 0.25 4.59 19.88
N TYR A 398 1.03 3.93 20.75
CA TYR A 398 2.44 4.29 21.02
C TYR A 398 3.30 4.34 19.75
N TYR A 399 3.15 3.35 18.86
CA TYR A 399 3.93 3.24 17.62
C TYR A 399 3.22 3.82 16.37
N THR A 400 2.01 4.39 16.52
CA THR A 400 1.17 4.73 15.36
C THR A 400 0.79 6.20 15.25
N ASN A 401 0.62 6.91 16.38
CA ASN A 401 -0.01 8.24 16.42
C ASN A 401 0.83 9.35 15.76
N PHE A 402 2.16 9.24 15.74
CA PHE A 402 3.05 10.27 15.19
C PHE A 402 3.08 10.30 13.65
N VAL A 403 2.74 9.18 13.00
CA VAL A 403 2.99 8.98 11.56
C VAL A 403 2.32 10.04 10.70
N ASN A 404 1.02 10.31 10.92
CA ASN A 404 0.32 11.31 10.12
C ASN A 404 0.71 12.73 10.52
N LEU A 405 0.92 12.99 11.82
CA LEU A 405 1.39 14.29 12.30
C LEU A 405 2.72 14.69 11.64
N MET A 406 3.61 13.73 11.41
CA MET A 406 4.90 13.94 10.75
C MET A 406 4.87 13.71 9.22
N ASN A 407 3.68 13.64 8.61
CA ASN A 407 3.52 13.43 7.16
C ASN A 407 4.29 12.21 6.61
N MET A 408 4.17 11.07 7.29
CA MET A 408 4.79 9.81 6.92
C MET A 408 3.77 8.84 6.28
N SER A 409 4.27 7.88 5.51
CA SER A 409 3.53 6.71 5.01
C SER A 409 3.88 5.47 5.84
N ALA A 410 3.00 4.46 5.86
CA ALA A 410 3.25 3.24 6.62
C ALA A 410 2.59 2.00 6.03
N LEU A 411 3.21 0.84 6.26
CA LEU A 411 2.70 -0.46 5.84
C LEU A 411 2.89 -1.48 6.97
N ALA A 412 1.78 -1.91 7.55
CA ALA A 412 1.74 -2.99 8.52
C ALA A 412 1.71 -4.35 7.80
N ILE A 413 2.59 -5.26 8.18
CA ILE A 413 2.60 -6.64 7.68
C ILE A 413 2.61 -7.66 8.82
N PRO A 414 2.07 -8.87 8.60
CA PRO A 414 2.27 -10.00 9.51
C PRO A 414 3.76 -10.34 9.61
N ALA A 415 4.18 -10.71 10.82
CA ALA A 415 5.52 -11.22 11.09
C ALA A 415 5.41 -12.54 11.86
N HIS A 416 6.42 -12.89 12.68
CA HIS A 416 6.33 -14.06 13.56
C HIS A 416 5.13 -13.95 14.50
N ARG A 417 4.37 -15.03 14.60
CA ARG A 417 3.26 -15.14 15.56
C ARG A 417 3.80 -15.14 16.99
N ARG A 418 2.94 -14.77 17.93
CA ARG A 418 3.19 -14.88 19.37
C ARG A 418 3.20 -16.35 19.78
N ASP A 419 3.89 -16.66 20.89
CA ASP A 419 3.97 -18.04 21.40
C ASP A 419 2.64 -18.55 21.98
N ASP A 420 1.72 -17.64 22.31
CA ASP A 420 0.32 -17.96 22.66
C ASP A 420 -0.57 -18.25 21.43
N GLY A 421 -0.01 -18.18 20.22
CA GLY A 421 -0.73 -18.46 18.99
C GLY A 421 -1.59 -17.29 18.49
N LEU A 422 -1.46 -16.08 19.03
CA LEU A 422 -2.08 -14.88 18.45
C LEU A 422 -1.18 -14.25 17.36
N PRO A 423 -1.76 -13.49 16.41
CA PRO A 423 -0.97 -12.74 15.43
C PRO A 423 -0.08 -11.66 16.07
N ALA A 424 1.05 -11.38 15.42
CA ALA A 424 1.86 -10.20 15.64
C ALA A 424 2.45 -9.74 14.30
N GLY A 425 2.87 -8.48 14.24
CA GLY A 425 3.34 -7.85 13.02
C GLY A 425 4.26 -6.67 13.27
N ILE A 426 4.90 -6.25 12.19
CA ILE A 426 5.73 -5.05 12.16
C ILE A 426 5.10 -4.02 11.23
N THR A 427 5.31 -2.75 11.54
CA THR A 427 4.95 -1.64 10.65
C THR A 427 6.21 -0.99 10.12
N LEU A 428 6.33 -0.95 8.80
CA LEU A 428 7.35 -0.20 8.09
C LEU A 428 6.85 1.23 7.92
N ILE A 429 7.67 2.21 8.22
CA ILE A 429 7.33 3.64 8.20
C ILE A 429 8.39 4.38 7.39
N GLY A 430 7.94 5.24 6.49
CA GLY A 430 8.81 6.05 5.63
C GLY A 430 8.24 7.46 5.42
N PRO A 431 9.02 8.37 4.83
CA PRO A 431 8.53 9.71 4.51
C PRO A 431 7.38 9.66 3.50
N ALA A 432 6.68 10.79 3.32
CA ALA A 432 5.72 10.95 2.22
C ALA A 432 6.37 10.58 0.86
N GLY A 433 5.61 9.87 0.03
CA GLY A 433 6.05 9.32 -1.25
C GLY A 433 6.72 7.95 -1.17
N ALA A 434 7.07 7.46 0.03
CA ALA A 434 7.72 6.15 0.19
C ALA A 434 6.77 4.95 -0.01
N ASP A 435 5.50 5.14 -0.37
CA ASP A 435 4.47 4.10 -0.43
C ASP A 435 4.91 2.85 -1.20
N GLN A 436 5.40 3.01 -2.44
CA GLN A 436 5.87 1.89 -3.26
C GLN A 436 7.13 1.25 -2.68
N ARG A 437 8.05 2.06 -2.15
CA ARG A 437 9.27 1.57 -1.51
C ARG A 437 8.94 0.70 -0.30
N LEU A 438 8.03 1.14 0.56
CA LEU A 438 7.59 0.36 1.72
C LEU A 438 6.92 -0.94 1.27
N ALA A 439 6.06 -0.88 0.25
CA ALA A 439 5.43 -2.06 -0.32
C ALA A 439 6.44 -3.05 -0.92
N GLU A 440 7.44 -2.58 -1.66
CA GLU A 440 8.47 -3.44 -2.26
C GLU A 440 9.33 -4.13 -1.20
N ILE A 441 9.76 -3.37 -0.18
CA ILE A 441 10.54 -3.91 0.95
C ILE A 441 9.70 -4.95 1.70
N ALA A 442 8.47 -4.61 2.06
CA ALA A 442 7.59 -5.49 2.80
C ALA A 442 7.24 -6.77 2.03
N ALA A 443 6.96 -6.66 0.73
CA ALA A 443 6.68 -7.81 -0.14
C ALA A 443 7.87 -8.78 -0.24
N GLY A 444 9.10 -8.27 -0.19
CA GLY A 444 10.31 -9.10 -0.07
C GLY A 444 10.45 -9.72 1.31
N TRP A 445 10.15 -8.96 2.38
CA TRP A 445 10.32 -9.42 3.75
C TRP A 445 9.31 -10.49 4.19
N GLN A 446 8.15 -10.58 3.57
CA GLN A 446 7.18 -11.65 3.85
C GLN A 446 7.79 -13.06 3.74
N ALA A 447 8.83 -13.25 2.90
CA ALA A 447 9.55 -14.53 2.78
C ALA A 447 10.26 -14.96 4.07
N TYR A 448 10.72 -14.01 4.89
CA TYR A 448 11.33 -14.29 6.19
C TYR A 448 10.28 -14.66 7.27
N PHE A 449 9.01 -14.47 6.97
CA PHE A 449 7.87 -14.74 7.86
C PHE A 449 6.95 -15.85 7.31
N GLY A 450 7.41 -16.62 6.32
CA GLY A 450 6.73 -17.81 5.83
C GLY A 450 5.73 -17.58 4.68
N ALA A 451 5.73 -16.40 4.05
CA ALA A 451 4.98 -16.15 2.81
C ALA A 451 5.89 -16.14 1.58
N SER A 452 5.34 -15.90 0.39
CA SER A 452 6.13 -15.77 -0.84
C SER A 452 6.78 -14.40 -0.97
N ASP A 453 7.97 -14.35 -1.59
CA ASP A 453 8.59 -13.10 -2.02
C ASP A 453 7.83 -12.54 -3.21
N GLN A 454 7.25 -11.36 -3.04
CA GLN A 454 6.45 -10.67 -4.06
C GLN A 454 7.07 -9.32 -4.45
N ARG A 455 8.36 -9.07 -4.16
CA ARG A 455 8.97 -7.74 -4.36
C ARG A 455 8.89 -7.24 -5.80
N ASP A 456 9.04 -8.13 -6.77
CA ASP A 456 9.08 -7.75 -8.18
C ASP A 456 7.70 -7.38 -8.73
N SER A 457 6.62 -7.97 -8.20
CA SER A 457 5.26 -7.58 -8.60
C SER A 457 4.93 -6.15 -8.17
N VAL A 458 5.46 -5.70 -7.03
CA VAL A 458 5.33 -4.32 -6.55
C VAL A 458 6.29 -3.38 -7.29
N ALA A 459 7.54 -3.78 -7.49
CA ALA A 459 8.55 -2.94 -8.13
C ALA A 459 8.21 -2.61 -9.59
N LEU A 460 7.62 -3.56 -10.33
CA LEU A 460 7.24 -3.41 -11.73
C LEU A 460 5.92 -2.66 -11.93
N ALA A 461 5.19 -2.36 -10.84
CA ALA A 461 3.86 -1.76 -10.88
C ALA A 461 3.81 -0.41 -10.13
N PRO A 462 4.61 0.60 -10.52
CA PRO A 462 4.60 1.89 -9.85
C PRO A 462 3.26 2.61 -10.01
N LEU A 463 2.95 3.52 -9.07
CA LEU A 463 1.79 4.39 -9.18
C LEU A 463 1.89 5.28 -10.43
N PRO A 464 0.75 5.75 -10.98
CA PRO A 464 0.76 6.67 -12.12
C PRO A 464 1.59 7.93 -11.86
N PHE A 465 2.36 8.36 -12.86
CA PHE A 465 3.12 9.60 -12.77
C PHE A 465 2.20 10.81 -12.77
N ASN A 466 2.46 11.74 -11.84
CA ASN A 466 1.85 13.05 -11.73
C ASN A 466 2.82 14.20 -12.05
N VAL A 467 3.96 13.85 -12.67
CA VAL A 467 5.05 14.77 -13.04
C VAL A 467 5.44 14.55 -14.51
N ALA A 468 6.20 15.48 -15.08
CA ALA A 468 6.74 15.33 -16.42
C ALA A 468 7.67 14.11 -16.53
N THR A 469 7.53 13.35 -17.61
CA THR A 469 8.27 12.10 -17.84
C THR A 469 9.11 12.16 -19.12
N VAL A 470 10.04 11.21 -19.25
CA VAL A 470 10.82 10.95 -20.47
C VAL A 470 10.78 9.46 -20.79
N GLN A 471 10.71 9.14 -22.08
CA GLN A 471 10.81 7.76 -22.57
C GLN A 471 12.26 7.39 -22.87
N VAL A 472 12.70 6.28 -22.31
CA VAL A 472 14.04 5.72 -22.46
C VAL A 472 13.93 4.28 -22.95
N ALA A 473 14.42 4.01 -24.15
CA ALA A 473 14.55 2.67 -24.68
C ALA A 473 15.86 2.03 -24.22
N VAL A 474 15.77 0.79 -23.75
CA VAL A 474 16.91 -0.03 -23.31
C VAL A 474 16.98 -1.31 -24.13
N VAL A 475 18.20 -1.79 -24.37
CA VAL A 475 18.51 -2.83 -25.36
C VAL A 475 19.44 -3.93 -24.82
N GLY A 476 19.83 -3.83 -23.55
CA GLY A 476 20.93 -4.62 -22.98
C GLY A 476 20.76 -4.97 -21.52
N ALA A 477 21.80 -4.74 -20.72
CA ALA A 477 21.84 -5.12 -19.31
C ALA A 477 20.73 -4.49 -18.43
N HIS A 478 20.01 -3.48 -18.94
CA HIS A 478 18.88 -2.85 -18.27
C HIS A 478 17.51 -3.45 -18.64
N LEU A 479 17.42 -4.35 -19.62
CA LEU A 479 16.16 -5.05 -19.93
C LEU A 479 15.63 -5.80 -18.70
N GLN A 480 14.32 -6.01 -18.58
CA GLN A 480 13.73 -6.73 -17.45
C GLN A 480 14.41 -8.10 -17.24
N GLY A 481 14.74 -8.43 -15.99
CA GLY A 481 15.46 -9.65 -15.62
C GLY A 481 16.96 -9.65 -15.98
N GLN A 482 17.51 -8.55 -16.50
CA GLN A 482 18.95 -8.39 -16.72
C GLN A 482 19.65 -7.69 -15.55
N PRO A 483 20.99 -7.83 -15.40
CA PRO A 483 21.70 -7.48 -14.16
C PRO A 483 21.67 -6.00 -13.73
N LEU A 484 21.31 -5.07 -14.62
CA LEU A 484 21.25 -3.62 -14.34
C LEU A 484 19.83 -3.05 -14.39
N ASN A 485 18.79 -3.88 -14.56
CA ASN A 485 17.40 -3.39 -14.56
C ASN A 485 17.03 -2.65 -13.26
N TRP A 486 17.65 -3.02 -12.14
CA TRP A 486 17.49 -2.32 -10.86
C TRP A 486 17.75 -0.80 -10.95
N GLN A 487 18.61 -0.33 -11.87
CA GLN A 487 18.86 1.11 -12.05
C GLN A 487 17.65 1.85 -12.64
N LEU A 488 16.83 1.19 -13.46
CA LEU A 488 15.57 1.74 -13.95
C LEU A 488 14.54 1.78 -12.82
N LEU A 489 14.44 0.72 -12.04
CA LEU A 489 13.53 0.63 -10.89
C LEU A 489 13.86 1.69 -9.82
N GLU A 490 15.14 1.83 -9.45
CA GLU A 490 15.62 2.89 -8.53
C GLU A 490 15.55 4.29 -9.17
N GLY A 491 15.46 4.37 -10.50
CA GLY A 491 15.17 5.60 -11.25
C GLY A 491 13.68 5.95 -11.32
N GLY A 492 12.81 5.15 -10.68
CA GLY A 492 11.36 5.34 -10.68
C GLY A 492 10.72 5.07 -12.04
N ALA A 493 11.37 4.30 -12.91
CA ALA A 493 10.88 4.02 -14.26
C ALA A 493 9.80 2.93 -14.26
N ARG A 494 8.87 3.02 -15.22
CA ARG A 494 7.86 2.00 -15.50
C ARG A 494 8.01 1.46 -16.92
N LEU A 495 7.83 0.16 -17.10
CA LEU A 495 7.82 -0.43 -18.43
C LEU A 495 6.57 0.04 -19.17
N ARG A 496 6.75 0.58 -20.37
CA ARG A 496 5.66 1.07 -21.23
C ARG A 496 5.31 0.06 -22.31
N SER A 497 6.32 -0.50 -22.98
CA SER A 497 6.11 -1.43 -24.09
C SER A 497 7.34 -2.26 -24.42
N LEU A 498 7.10 -3.47 -24.92
CA LEU A 498 8.09 -4.30 -25.60
C LEU A 498 7.95 -4.05 -27.11
N THR A 499 9.05 -3.71 -27.80
CA THR A 499 9.02 -3.42 -29.24
C THR A 499 10.40 -3.65 -29.87
N THR A 500 10.61 -3.20 -31.10
CA THR A 500 11.92 -3.18 -31.76
C THR A 500 12.30 -1.78 -32.24
N THR A 501 13.58 -1.59 -32.54
CA THR A 501 14.05 -0.42 -33.30
C THR A 501 13.50 -0.43 -34.73
N SER A 502 13.69 0.67 -35.48
CA SER A 502 13.64 0.60 -36.95
C SER A 502 14.72 -0.37 -37.48
N ALA A 503 14.69 -0.66 -38.79
CA ALA A 503 15.66 -1.56 -39.43
C ALA A 503 17.08 -0.96 -39.59
N ASP A 504 17.36 0.21 -39.01
CA ASP A 504 18.59 0.98 -39.23
C ASP A 504 19.66 0.73 -38.15
N TYR A 505 19.61 -0.39 -37.42
CA TYR A 505 20.47 -0.61 -36.25
C TYR A 505 21.23 -1.92 -36.30
N ARG A 506 22.45 -1.91 -35.76
CA ARG A 506 23.27 -3.09 -35.46
C ARG A 506 23.55 -3.17 -33.98
N LEU A 507 23.67 -4.40 -33.47
CA LEU A 507 23.91 -4.69 -32.07
C LEU A 507 25.25 -5.39 -31.90
N TYR A 508 26.07 -4.91 -30.97
CA TYR A 508 27.40 -5.46 -30.70
C TYR A 508 27.53 -5.87 -29.24
N ALA A 509 28.08 -7.04 -28.95
CA ALA A 509 28.51 -7.40 -27.60
C ALA A 509 29.87 -6.73 -27.31
N LEU A 510 29.91 -5.80 -26.35
CA LEU A 510 31.10 -5.01 -26.07
C LEU A 510 32.16 -5.82 -25.32
N ALA A 511 33.40 -5.75 -25.79
CA ALA A 511 34.54 -6.39 -25.14
C ALA A 511 34.85 -5.76 -23.78
N ASN A 512 35.34 -6.57 -22.83
CA ASN A 512 35.87 -6.12 -21.54
C ASN A 512 34.90 -5.29 -20.69
N THR A 513 33.60 -5.58 -20.80
CA THR A 513 32.56 -4.93 -20.00
C THR A 513 32.10 -5.81 -18.85
N THR A 514 31.87 -5.22 -17.67
CA THR A 514 31.27 -5.90 -16.51
C THR A 514 30.16 -5.03 -15.91
N PRO A 515 28.93 -5.55 -15.75
CA PRO A 515 28.45 -6.78 -16.40
C PRO A 515 28.55 -6.67 -17.94
N ALA A 516 28.54 -7.82 -18.62
CA ALA A 516 28.52 -7.86 -20.09
C ALA A 516 27.34 -7.03 -20.60
N LYS A 517 27.58 -6.19 -21.60
CA LYS A 517 26.56 -5.28 -22.12
C LYS A 517 26.72 -5.05 -23.63
N PRO A 518 25.62 -4.77 -24.35
CA PRO A 518 25.70 -4.46 -25.76
C PRO A 518 25.90 -2.97 -26.04
N GLY A 519 26.41 -2.67 -27.23
CA GLY A 519 26.38 -1.35 -27.85
C GLY A 519 25.45 -1.36 -29.05
N LEU A 520 24.51 -0.42 -29.09
CA LEU A 520 23.60 -0.21 -30.21
C LEU A 520 24.14 0.91 -31.09
N VAL A 521 24.20 0.65 -32.39
CA VAL A 521 24.77 1.57 -33.39
C VAL A 521 23.79 1.73 -34.53
N ARG A 522 23.48 2.98 -34.89
CA ARG A 522 22.69 3.28 -36.08
C ARG A 522 23.58 3.18 -37.33
N VAL A 523 23.12 2.48 -38.35
CA VAL A 523 23.82 2.30 -39.63
C VAL A 523 22.92 2.70 -40.81
N PRO A 524 23.48 3.24 -41.90
CA PRO A 524 22.70 3.62 -43.07
C PRO A 524 22.25 2.43 -43.92
N GLU A 525 22.97 1.30 -43.85
CA GLU A 525 22.70 0.07 -44.61
C GLU A 525 23.01 -1.16 -43.74
N GLN A 526 22.40 -2.30 -44.07
CA GLN A 526 22.61 -3.58 -43.37
C GLN A 526 22.28 -3.55 -41.86
N GLY A 527 21.29 -2.74 -41.46
CA GLY A 527 20.73 -2.82 -40.11
C GLY A 527 19.67 -3.92 -39.98
N ALA A 528 19.17 -4.10 -38.77
CA ALA A 528 18.08 -4.99 -38.42
C ALA A 528 17.16 -4.33 -37.37
N HIS A 529 16.00 -4.93 -37.18
CA HIS A 529 15.13 -4.63 -36.04
C HIS A 529 15.70 -5.29 -34.78
N ILE A 530 16.03 -4.49 -33.78
CA ILE A 530 16.60 -4.96 -32.52
C ILE A 530 15.56 -4.83 -31.41
N GLU A 531 15.37 -5.90 -30.63
CA GLU A 531 14.52 -5.93 -29.43
C GLU A 531 14.91 -4.81 -28.46
N VAL A 532 13.92 -4.02 -28.04
CA VAL A 532 14.06 -3.00 -27.01
C VAL A 532 12.87 -2.99 -26.06
N GLU A 533 13.12 -2.55 -24.84
CA GLU A 533 12.08 -2.16 -23.91
C GLU A 533 12.01 -0.64 -23.83
N VAL A 534 10.82 -0.07 -23.98
CA VAL A 534 10.60 1.36 -23.75
C VAL A 534 10.11 1.54 -22.33
N TRP A 535 10.89 2.26 -21.54
CA TRP A 535 10.56 2.64 -20.18
C TRP A 535 10.19 4.12 -20.13
N GLU A 536 9.29 4.47 -19.24
CA GLU A 536 8.96 5.86 -18.93
C GLU A 536 9.43 6.19 -17.52
N MET A 537 10.11 7.33 -17.34
CA MET A 537 10.66 7.73 -16.05
C MET A 537 10.44 9.21 -15.75
N PRO A 538 10.38 9.61 -14.46
CA PRO A 538 10.30 11.01 -14.09
C PRO A 538 11.50 11.81 -14.60
N LEU A 539 11.22 12.97 -15.21
CA LEU A 539 12.27 13.83 -15.75
C LEU A 539 13.25 14.30 -14.65
N SER A 540 12.75 14.49 -13.43
CA SER A 540 13.55 14.86 -12.26
C SER A 540 14.57 13.80 -11.83
N LEU A 541 14.37 12.53 -12.19
CA LEU A 541 15.28 11.42 -11.86
C LEU A 541 16.20 11.05 -13.03
N PHE A 542 15.95 11.57 -14.23
CA PHE A 542 16.70 11.23 -15.45
C PHE A 542 18.19 11.58 -15.35
N GLY A 543 18.54 12.73 -14.77
CA GLY A 543 19.94 13.16 -14.65
C GLY A 543 20.81 12.19 -13.84
N ALA A 544 20.27 11.68 -12.73
CA ALA A 544 20.97 10.70 -11.89
C ALA A 544 21.16 9.36 -12.63
N PHE A 545 20.15 8.92 -13.39
CA PHE A 545 20.23 7.73 -14.22
C PHE A 545 21.30 7.87 -15.31
N VAL A 546 21.34 8.99 -16.03
CA VAL A 546 22.34 9.25 -17.08
C VAL A 546 23.76 9.31 -16.50
N ALA A 547 23.94 9.94 -15.34
CA ALA A 547 25.24 10.03 -14.68
C ALA A 547 25.82 8.66 -14.27
N ALA A 548 24.97 7.65 -14.09
CA ALA A 548 25.38 6.29 -13.75
C ALA A 548 25.82 5.44 -14.98
N ILE A 549 25.72 5.97 -16.20
CA ILE A 549 26.06 5.27 -17.43
C ILE A 549 27.51 5.57 -17.80
N PRO A 550 28.44 4.60 -17.68
CA PRO A 550 29.84 4.82 -17.99
C PRO A 550 30.10 4.74 -19.49
N ALA A 551 31.18 5.38 -19.93
CA ALA A 551 31.78 5.13 -21.24
C ALA A 551 32.02 3.61 -21.45
N PRO A 552 31.87 3.09 -22.68
CA PRO A 552 31.64 3.82 -23.93
C PRO A 552 30.14 4.03 -24.26
N LEU A 553 29.25 3.83 -23.29
CA LEU A 553 27.82 4.02 -23.49
C LEU A 553 27.42 5.47 -23.19
N GLY A 554 26.37 5.93 -23.85
CA GLY A 554 25.73 7.21 -23.57
C GLY A 554 24.24 7.16 -23.85
N ILE A 555 23.54 8.26 -23.53
CA ILE A 555 22.12 8.41 -23.89
C ILE A 555 21.98 9.38 -25.05
N GLY A 556 21.53 8.85 -26.18
CA GLY A 556 21.19 9.57 -27.40
C GLY A 556 19.70 9.48 -27.69
N SER A 557 19.38 9.35 -28.97
CA SER A 557 18.02 9.04 -29.42
C SER A 557 18.04 7.84 -30.37
N LEU A 558 17.00 7.01 -30.32
CA LEU A 558 16.76 5.96 -31.32
C LEU A 558 15.36 6.08 -31.91
N GLN A 559 15.19 5.47 -33.08
CA GLN A 559 13.91 5.35 -33.77
C GLN A 559 13.35 3.95 -33.54
N LEU A 560 12.12 3.88 -33.06
CA LEU A 560 11.36 2.64 -32.87
C LEU A 560 10.76 2.15 -34.20
N ALA A 561 10.27 0.91 -34.22
CA ALA A 561 9.67 0.28 -35.40
C ALA A 561 8.44 1.03 -35.96
N ASP A 562 7.74 1.79 -35.11
CA ASP A 562 6.60 2.65 -35.49
C ASP A 562 7.03 4.04 -36.01
N GLY A 563 8.34 4.30 -36.05
CA GLY A 563 8.93 5.57 -36.48
C GLY A 563 9.07 6.62 -35.37
N GLN A 564 8.58 6.37 -34.15
CA GLN A 564 8.71 7.28 -33.01
C GLN A 564 10.18 7.38 -32.59
N TRP A 565 10.61 8.60 -32.23
CA TRP A 565 11.93 8.86 -31.64
C TRP A 565 11.84 8.96 -30.11
N VAL A 566 12.70 8.20 -29.42
CA VAL A 566 12.80 8.19 -27.95
C VAL A 566 14.25 8.31 -27.51
N LYS A 567 14.50 8.65 -26.24
CA LYS A 567 15.86 8.59 -25.67
C LYS A 567 16.28 7.14 -25.53
N ALA A 568 17.56 6.85 -25.67
CA ALA A 568 18.05 5.48 -25.57
C ALA A 568 19.54 5.36 -25.39
N PHE A 569 19.97 4.15 -25.00
CA PHE A 569 21.38 3.76 -25.02
C PHE A 569 21.94 3.79 -26.44
N ILE A 570 23.05 4.50 -26.59
CA ILE A 570 23.91 4.50 -27.78
C ILE A 570 25.33 4.10 -27.36
N CYS A 571 26.14 3.69 -28.34
CA CYS A 571 27.54 3.36 -28.12
C CYS A 571 28.44 4.34 -28.89
N GLU A 572 29.48 4.85 -28.23
CA GLU A 572 30.54 5.60 -28.88
C GLU A 572 31.31 4.67 -29.86
N PRO A 573 31.80 5.19 -31.00
CA PRO A 573 32.56 4.38 -31.97
C PRO A 573 33.76 3.66 -31.37
N GLY A 574 34.45 4.29 -30.40
CA GLY A 574 35.59 3.68 -29.70
C GLY A 574 35.22 2.44 -28.88
N GLY A 575 33.96 2.31 -28.45
CA GLY A 575 33.46 1.14 -27.72
C GLY A 575 33.38 -0.13 -28.57
N LEU A 576 33.36 0.00 -29.89
CA LEU A 576 33.24 -1.14 -30.82
C LEU A 576 34.58 -1.87 -31.04
N ALA A 577 35.68 -1.33 -30.53
CA ALA A 577 36.98 -1.98 -30.63
C ALA A 577 36.97 -3.35 -29.93
N GLY A 578 37.10 -4.43 -30.72
CA GLY A 578 37.05 -5.80 -30.22
C GLY A 578 35.65 -6.32 -29.89
N ALA A 579 34.59 -5.55 -30.17
CA ALA A 579 33.22 -5.99 -29.95
C ALA A 579 32.79 -7.03 -31.00
N GLN A 580 31.96 -7.99 -30.59
CA GLN A 580 31.38 -9.00 -31.48
C GLN A 580 30.07 -8.47 -32.06
N ASP A 581 29.89 -8.55 -33.38
CA ASP A 581 28.59 -8.26 -34.00
C ASP A 581 27.60 -9.39 -33.67
N ILE A 582 26.48 -9.03 -33.06
CA ILE A 582 25.43 -9.96 -32.61
C ILE A 582 24.08 -9.60 -33.23
N THR A 583 24.07 -8.83 -34.31
CA THR A 583 22.86 -8.34 -34.98
C THR A 583 21.94 -9.48 -35.43
N GLU A 584 22.52 -10.63 -35.82
CA GLU A 584 21.78 -11.82 -36.25
C GLU A 584 20.87 -12.42 -35.16
N PHE A 585 21.17 -12.17 -33.88
CA PHE A 585 20.35 -12.62 -32.77
C PHE A 585 19.11 -11.74 -32.55
N THR A 586 19.03 -10.58 -33.22
CA THR A 586 17.92 -9.59 -33.14
C THR A 586 17.63 -9.02 -31.75
N GLY A 587 18.41 -9.39 -30.73
CA GLY A 587 18.20 -8.96 -29.36
C GLY A 587 19.26 -9.51 -28.41
N TRP A 588 19.49 -8.79 -27.31
CA TRP A 588 20.50 -9.14 -26.31
C TRP A 588 20.17 -10.45 -25.56
N ARG A 589 18.88 -10.65 -25.22
CA ARG A 589 18.43 -11.86 -24.51
C ARG A 589 18.68 -13.12 -25.32
N SER A 590 18.36 -13.09 -26.61
CA SER A 590 18.58 -14.19 -27.56
C SER A 590 20.06 -14.57 -27.65
N PHE A 591 20.96 -13.58 -27.71
CA PHE A 591 22.41 -13.82 -27.69
C PHE A 591 22.89 -14.44 -26.38
N CYS A 592 22.45 -13.92 -25.22
CA CYS A 592 22.82 -14.49 -23.92
C CYS A 592 22.33 -15.94 -23.76
N ALA A 593 21.12 -16.25 -24.22
CA ALA A 593 20.57 -17.61 -24.17
C ALA A 593 21.39 -18.58 -25.04
N ALA A 594 21.77 -18.18 -26.26
CA ALA A 594 22.60 -18.99 -27.14
C ALA A 594 23.98 -19.32 -26.52
N ASN A 595 24.64 -18.33 -25.91
CA ASN A 595 25.94 -18.53 -25.28
C ASN A 595 25.90 -19.37 -24.01
N THR A 596 24.82 -19.29 -23.23
CA THR A 596 24.62 -20.13 -22.04
C THR A 596 24.40 -21.60 -22.41
N THR A 597 23.82 -21.86 -23.58
CA THR A 597 23.57 -23.21 -24.08
C THR A 597 24.85 -23.85 -24.59
N SER A 598 25.74 -23.06 -25.23
CA SER A 598 27.04 -23.52 -25.73
C SER A 598 28.03 -23.85 -24.60
N SER A 599 27.93 -23.21 -23.43
CA SER A 599 28.80 -23.47 -22.27
C SER A 599 28.42 -24.71 -21.46
N LYS A 600 27.25 -25.32 -21.68
CA LYS A 600 26.81 -26.57 -21.01
C LYS A 600 27.15 -27.84 -21.80
N THR A 601 27.69 -27.70 -23.00
CA THR A 601 28.05 -28.79 -23.92
C THR A 601 29.55 -29.09 -23.99
N HIS A 602 30.34 -28.62 -23.02
CA HIS A 602 31.78 -28.89 -22.91
C HIS A 602 32.15 -29.50 -21.57
#